data_AF-A0A345C393-F1
#
_entry.id   AF-A0A345C393-F1
#
_cell.length_a   1.000
_cell.length_b   1.000
_cell.length_c   1.000
_cell.angle_alpha   90.00
_cell.angle_beta   90.00
_cell.angle_gamma   90.00
#
_symmetry.space_group_name_H-M   'P 1'
#
loop_
_entity.id
_entity.type
_entity.pdbx_description
1 polymer ?
#
loop_
_entity_poly.entity_id
_entity_poly.type
_entity_poly.pdbx_seq_one_letter_code
_entity_poly.pdbx_strand_id
1 'polypeptide(L)' 'MNEVTESFAFAEGEGDRSYQYWWEAHEKFFKNELNEIGREFSEINRTFAKR' A
#
# COMPACT_ATOMS: atom_id res chain seq x y z
N MET A 1 -4.56 3.03 0.05
CA MET A 1 -3.99 3.43 -1.24
C MET A 1 -5.13 3.65 -2.24
N ASN A 2 -6.25 4.29 -1.82
CA ASN A 2 -7.51 4.27 -2.59
C ASN A 2 -7.42 5.08 -3.91
N GLU A 3 -6.39 5.91 -4.06
CA GLU A 3 -6.12 6.70 -5.27
C GLU A 3 -5.05 6.08 -6.17
N VAL A 4 -4.54 4.89 -5.84
CA VAL A 4 -3.57 4.19 -6.68
C VAL A 4 -4.33 3.46 -7.79
N THR A 5 -3.90 3.67 -9.03
CA THR A 5 -4.46 3.00 -10.19
C THR A 5 -3.85 1.62 -10.35
N GLU A 6 -4.59 0.69 -10.96
CA GLU A 6 -4.04 -0.63 -11.33
C GLU A 6 -2.79 -0.51 -12.19
N SER A 7 -2.73 0.50 -13.07
CA SER A 7 -1.54 0.77 -13.90
C SER A 7 -0.30 1.12 -13.07
N PHE A 8 -0.47 1.80 -11.95
CA PHE A 8 0.65 2.15 -11.06
C PHE A 8 1.09 0.92 -10.26
N ALA A 9 0.15 0.18 -9.68
CA ALA A 9 0.43 -1.10 -9.03
C ALA A 9 1.14 -2.09 -9.97
N PHE A 10 0.72 -2.14 -11.24
CA PHE A 10 1.36 -2.95 -12.27
C PHE A 10 2.77 -2.45 -12.62
N ALA A 11 2.98 -1.13 -12.65
CA ALA A 11 4.26 -0.50 -12.97
C ALA A 11 5.32 -0.71 -11.89
N GLU A 12 4.94 -0.75 -10.61
CA GLU A 12 5.84 -1.14 -9.52
C GLU A 12 6.30 -2.60 -9.65
N GLY A 13 5.49 -3.45 -10.30
CA GLY A 13 5.92 -4.77 -10.76
C GLY A 13 6.05 -5.81 -9.65
N GLU A 14 5.41 -5.57 -8.50
CA GLU A 14 5.43 -6.47 -7.34
C GLU A 14 4.58 -7.74 -7.57
N GLY A 15 5.05 -8.87 -7.03
CA GLY A 15 4.31 -10.14 -7.06
C GLY A 15 3.84 -10.57 -8.45
N ASP A 16 2.54 -10.84 -8.57
CA ASP A 16 1.86 -11.19 -9.82
C ASP A 16 1.44 -9.97 -10.65
N ARG A 17 1.85 -8.77 -10.23
CA ARG A 17 1.49 -7.46 -10.80
C ARG A 17 0.00 -7.15 -10.76
N SER A 18 -0.75 -7.86 -9.93
CA SER A 18 -2.15 -7.52 -9.66
C SER A 18 -2.23 -6.38 -8.65
N TYR A 19 -3.24 -5.52 -8.82
CA TYR A 19 -3.57 -4.50 -7.84
C TYR A 19 -3.87 -5.09 -6.46
N GLN A 20 -4.46 -6.29 -6.42
CA GLN A 20 -4.79 -6.98 -5.16
C GLN A 20 -3.53 -7.37 -4.38
N TYR A 21 -2.55 -8.00 -5.04
CA TYR A 21 -1.28 -8.35 -4.40
C TYR A 21 -0.57 -7.09 -3.90
N TRP A 22 -0.49 -6.08 -4.76
CA TRP A 22 0.13 -4.80 -4.44
C TRP A 22 -0.54 -4.16 -3.21
N TRP A 23 -1.86 -4.16 -3.15
CA TRP A 23 -2.63 -3.63 -2.03
C TRP A 23 -2.33 -4.37 -0.73
N GLU A 24 -2.38 -5.70 -0.73
CA GLU A 24 -2.14 -6.51 0.47
C GLU A 24 -0.71 -6.36 0.99
N ALA A 25 0.27 -6.36 0.07
CA ALA A 25 1.68 -6.19 0.41
C ALA A 25 1.93 -4.83 1.08
N HIS A 26 1.44 -3.75 0.47
CA HIS A 26 1.59 -2.41 0.99
C HIS A 26 0.80 -2.20 2.29
N GLU A 27 -0.43 -2.71 2.37
CA GLU A 27 -1.23 -2.61 3.59
C GLU A 27 -0.50 -3.27 4.78
N LYS A 28 0.05 -4.47 4.57
CA LYS A 28 0.83 -5.17 5.60
C LYS A 28 2.10 -4.41 5.98
N PHE A 29 2.83 -3.89 4.99
CA PHE A 29 4.05 -3.11 5.22
C PHE A 29 3.75 -1.88 6.10
N PHE A 30 2.80 -1.03 5.69
CA PHE A 30 2.48 0.17 6.46
C PHE A 30 1.85 -0.13 7.82
N LYS A 31 1.06 -1.21 7.95
CA LYS A 31 0.57 -1.65 9.27
C LYS A 31 1.73 -1.97 10.22
N ASN A 32 2.75 -2.67 9.74
CA ASN A 32 3.91 -3.01 10.55
C ASN A 32 4.72 -1.76 10.92
N GLU A 33 5.08 -0.93 9.95
CA GLU A 33 5.86 0.31 10.17
C GLU A 33 5.15 1.28 11.12
N LEU A 34 3.81 1.43 10.99
CA LEU A 34 3.04 2.28 11.88
C LEU A 34 2.95 1.70 13.29
N ASN A 35 2.76 0.39 13.43
CA ASN A 35 2.72 -0.28 14.72
C ASN A 35 4.04 -0.12 15.48
N GLU A 36 5.18 -0.20 14.79
CA GLU A 36 6.50 0.01 15.39
C GLU A 36 6.67 1.42 15.99
N ILE A 37 5.99 2.43 15.46
CA ILE A 37 5.98 3.79 16.00
C ILE A 37 4.76 4.11 16.87
N GLY A 38 3.98 3.09 17.26
CA GLY A 38 2.81 3.22 18.12
C GLY A 38 1.63 3.94 17.45
N ARG A 39 1.50 3.83 16.12
CA ARG A 39 0.41 4.42 15.34
C ARG A 39 -0.45 3.34 14.70
N GLU A 40 -1.75 3.63 14.61
CA GLU A 40 -2.71 2.75 13.95
C GLU A 40 -2.80 3.05 12.45
N PHE A 41 -2.92 1.99 11.65
CA PHE A 41 -3.18 2.13 10.22
C PHE A 41 -4.64 2.53 10.00
N SER A 42 -4.89 3.79 9.63
CA SER A 42 -6.23 4.32 9.36
C SER A 42 -6.45 4.64 7.88
N GLU A 43 -7.71 4.90 7.51
CA GLU A 43 -8.07 5.26 6.13
C GLU A 43 -7.36 6.52 5.59
N ILE A 44 -6.84 7.41 6.45
CA ILE A 44 -6.11 8.61 6.02
C ILE A 44 -4.69 8.26 5.55
N ASN A 45 -4.09 7.18 6.08
CA ASN A 45 -2.79 6.69 5.64
C ASN A 45 -2.85 6.01 4.26
N ARG A 46 -4.04 5.94 3.64
CA ARG A 46 -4.28 5.35 2.33
C ARG A 46 -3.88 6.24 1.15
N THR A 47 -3.20 7.37 1.34
CA THR A 47 -2.90 8.31 0.23
C THR A 47 -1.42 8.33 -0.17
N PHE A 48 -0.56 7.55 0.47
CA PHE A 48 0.90 7.74 0.39
C PHE A 48 1.64 7.17 -0.82
N ALA A 49 1.02 6.36 -1.68
CA ALA A 49 1.69 5.66 -2.77
C ALA A 49 1.70 6.45 -4.09
N LYS A 50 2.25 7.68 -4.08
CA LYS A 50 2.38 8.54 -5.28
C LYS A 50 3.81 9.10 -5.47
N ARG A 51 4.83 8.53 -4.84
CA ARG A 51 6.22 9.00 -4.99
C ARG A 51 7.06 8.02 -5.77
#